data_AF-A0A151AMF7-F1
#
_entry.id   AF-A0A151AMF7-F1
#
_cell.length_a   1.000
_cell.length_b   1.000
_cell.length_c   1.000
_cell.angle_alpha   90.00
_cell.angle_beta   90.00
_cell.angle_gamma   90.00
#
_symmetry.space_group_name_H-M   'P 1'
#
loop_
_entity.id
_entity.type
_entity.pdbx_description
1 polymer ?
#
loop_
_entity_poly.entity_id
_entity_poly.type
_entity_poly.pdbx_seq_one_letter_code
_entity_poly.pdbx_strand_id
1 'polypeptide(L)'
;MKKAILGRKLGMTQIFDESGKVIPVTVVEAGPCVVTQKKTEEKDGYNAIQVGFGDIREKLVNKPKKGHFAKAGVAPKRILKEFRLENIEGYEVGSEIKVDIFEKGEKVDVSGVSKGKGFQGTIKRWNFSRGPMAHGSKYHRGVGSMGASSYPSRTFKNKKMPGHMGHRNTTVLNLEVVKVMPEKNVILIKGGIPGPNKGYVVIRNTVKA
;
A
#
# COMPACT_ATOMS: atom_id res chain seq x y z
N MET A 1 13.59 -8.49 3.92
CA MET A 1 12.19 -8.96 4.11
C MET A 1 12.10 -10.38 3.59
N LYS A 2 11.25 -11.20 4.21
CA LYS A 2 11.20 -12.66 3.97
C LYS A 2 10.08 -13.04 3.01
N LYS A 3 8.91 -12.41 3.14
CA LYS A 3 7.71 -12.74 2.35
C LYS A 3 7.00 -11.46 1.92
N ALA A 4 6.58 -11.40 0.66
CA ALA A 4 5.78 -10.31 0.14
C ALA A 4 4.91 -10.76 -1.04
N ILE A 5 3.73 -10.17 -1.17
CA ILE A 5 2.81 -10.41 -2.29
C ILE A 5 2.13 -9.10 -2.71
N LEU A 6 1.78 -9.00 -3.99
CA LEU A 6 0.90 -7.96 -4.49
C LEU A 6 -0.55 -8.42 -4.40
N GLY A 7 -1.45 -7.49 -4.13
CA GLY A 7 -2.88 -7.78 -4.16
C GLY A 7 -3.73 -6.60 -4.54
N ARG A 8 -5.02 -6.87 -4.70
CA ARG A 8 -6.09 -5.91 -4.96
C ARG A 8 -7.08 -5.95 -3.80
N LYS A 9 -7.30 -4.79 -3.18
CA LYS A 9 -8.32 -4.64 -2.15
C LYS A 9 -9.71 -4.77 -2.78
N LEU A 10 -10.46 -5.83 -2.45
CA LEU A 10 -11.80 -6.03 -2.98
C LEU A 10 -12.83 -5.20 -2.20
N GLY A 11 -12.76 -5.23 -0.87
CA GLY A 11 -13.71 -4.56 0.00
C GLY A 11 -13.48 -4.89 1.46
N MET A 12 -14.46 -4.58 2.30
CA MET A 12 -14.46 -4.91 3.73
C MET A 12 -15.69 -5.74 4.05
N THR A 13 -15.53 -6.67 4.98
CA THR A 13 -16.61 -7.48 5.54
C THR A 13 -16.34 -7.70 7.02
N GLN A 14 -17.19 -8.46 7.69
CA GLN A 14 -16.99 -8.89 9.06
C GLN A 14 -17.07 -10.41 9.14
N ILE A 15 -16.35 -10.97 10.10
CA ILE A 15 -16.47 -12.38 10.47
C ILE A 15 -16.74 -12.49 11.97
N PHE A 16 -17.43 -13.54 12.39
CA PHE A 16 -17.60 -13.86 13.79
C PHE A 16 -16.52 -14.86 14.19
N ASP A 17 -15.88 -14.63 15.34
CA ASP A 17 -15.04 -15.65 15.95
C ASP A 17 -15.87 -16.71 16.68
N GLU A 18 -15.20 -17.76 17.17
CA GLU A 18 -15.81 -18.85 17.93
C GLU A 18 -16.45 -18.36 19.24
N SER A 19 -16.01 -17.21 19.77
CA SER A 19 -16.55 -16.55 20.96
C SER A 19 -17.73 -15.61 20.64
N GLY A 20 -18.18 -15.54 19.39
CA GLY A 20 -19.26 -14.66 18.94
C GLY A 20 -18.87 -13.19 18.73
N LYS A 21 -17.58 -12.83 18.81
CA LYS A 21 -17.10 -11.47 18.60
C LYS A 21 -16.98 -11.14 17.12
N VAL A 22 -17.45 -9.93 16.77
CA VAL A 22 -17.33 -9.39 15.41
C VAL A 22 -15.91 -8.89 15.15
N ILE A 23 -15.26 -9.43 14.12
CA ILE A 23 -13.95 -8.99 13.65
C ILE A 23 -14.10 -8.31 12.29
N PRO A 24 -13.82 -7.00 12.17
CA PRO A 24 -13.81 -6.32 10.89
C PRO A 24 -12.59 -6.74 10.08
N VAL A 25 -12.82 -7.17 8.84
CA VAL A 25 -11.76 -7.65 7.95
C VAL A 25 -11.79 -6.94 6.60
N THR A 26 -10.62 -6.66 6.05
CA THR A 26 -10.46 -6.25 4.66
C THR A 26 -10.16 -7.48 3.82
N VAL A 27 -10.91 -7.64 2.73
CA VAL A 27 -10.74 -8.71 1.74
C VAL A 27 -9.75 -8.23 0.69
N VAL A 28 -8.65 -8.98 0.53
CA VAL A 28 -7.64 -8.71 -0.50
C VAL A 28 -7.50 -9.94 -1.38
N GLU A 29 -7.63 -9.76 -2.68
CA GLU A 29 -7.24 -10.74 -3.69
C GLU A 29 -5.73 -10.63 -3.91
N ALA A 30 -4.97 -11.65 -3.55
CA ALA A 30 -3.52 -11.64 -3.56
C ALA A 30 -2.99 -12.77 -4.44
N GLY A 31 -2.89 -12.52 -5.75
CA GLY A 31 -2.30 -13.45 -6.71
C GLY A 31 -3.30 -14.13 -7.65
N PRO A 32 -2.78 -14.95 -8.60
CA PRO A 32 -1.37 -15.34 -8.73
C PRO A 32 -0.47 -14.18 -9.15
N CYS A 33 0.68 -14.05 -8.49
CA CYS A 33 1.69 -13.03 -8.76
C CYS A 33 2.90 -13.68 -9.43
N VAL A 34 3.29 -13.25 -10.63
CA VAL A 34 4.35 -13.93 -11.40
C VAL A 34 5.68 -13.19 -11.28
N VAL A 35 6.78 -13.91 -11.06
CA VAL A 35 8.13 -13.33 -11.03
C VAL A 35 8.58 -13.00 -12.45
N THR A 36 8.88 -11.74 -12.73
CA THR A 36 9.28 -11.26 -14.06
C THR A 36 10.77 -11.06 -14.20
N GLN A 37 11.48 -10.80 -13.11
CA GLN A 37 12.92 -10.60 -13.12
C GLN A 37 13.52 -10.96 -11.77
N LYS A 38 14.67 -11.61 -11.79
CA LYS A 38 15.53 -11.85 -10.63
C LYS A 38 16.71 -10.89 -10.71
N LYS A 39 16.94 -10.09 -9.67
CA LYS A 39 18.08 -9.17 -9.54
C LYS A 39 19.04 -9.71 -8.50
N THR A 40 20.31 -9.76 -8.86
CA THR A 40 21.39 -10.28 -8.01
C THR A 40 22.40 -9.20 -7.70
N GLU A 41 23.10 -9.34 -6.57
CA GLU A 41 24.11 -8.37 -6.13
C GLU A 41 25.22 -8.15 -7.17
N GLU A 42 25.67 -9.20 -7.84
CA GLU A 42 26.73 -9.12 -8.86
C GLU A 42 26.36 -8.28 -10.09
N LYS A 43 25.08 -8.33 -10.52
CA LYS A 43 24.64 -7.67 -11.77
C LYS A 43 23.94 -6.34 -11.52
N ASP A 44 23.15 -6.25 -10.46
CA ASP A 44 22.25 -5.12 -10.17
C ASP A 44 22.66 -4.34 -8.90
N GLY A 45 23.64 -4.84 -8.13
CA GLY A 45 24.12 -4.22 -6.88
C GLY A 45 23.22 -4.45 -5.67
N TYR A 46 22.16 -5.26 -5.79
CA TYR A 46 21.33 -5.70 -4.68
C TYR A 46 20.47 -6.91 -5.03
N ASN A 47 20.02 -7.59 -3.99
CA ASN A 47 19.15 -8.74 -4.06
C ASN A 47 17.67 -8.31 -4.07
N ALA A 48 16.96 -8.56 -5.18
CA ALA A 48 15.51 -8.39 -5.27
C ALA A 48 14.83 -9.29 -6.32
N ILE A 49 13.52 -9.51 -6.16
CA ILE A 49 12.66 -10.04 -7.20
C ILE A 49 11.71 -8.94 -7.71
N GLN A 50 11.47 -8.92 -9.01
CA GLN A 50 10.39 -8.14 -9.60
C GLN A 50 9.19 -9.07 -9.83
N VAL A 51 8.04 -8.63 -9.35
CA VAL A 51 6.80 -9.40 -9.37
C VAL A 51 5.72 -8.62 -10.10
N GLY A 52 5.00 -9.31 -10.98
CA GLY A 52 3.89 -8.80 -11.76
C GLY A 52 2.54 -9.26 -11.23
N PHE A 53 1.56 -8.36 -11.18
CA PHE A 53 0.19 -8.66 -10.76
C PHE A 53 -0.87 -8.02 -11.66
N GLY A 54 -1.95 -8.77 -11.87
CA GLY A 54 -3.11 -8.43 -12.68
C GLY A 54 -2.83 -8.50 -14.18
N ASP A 55 -3.73 -9.09 -14.96
CA ASP A 55 -3.52 -9.24 -16.40
C ASP A 55 -3.85 -7.95 -17.17
N ILE A 56 -3.10 -7.70 -18.24
CA ILE A 56 -3.37 -6.62 -19.18
C ILE A 56 -3.34 -7.15 -20.61
N ARG A 57 -4.28 -6.70 -21.43
CA ARG A 57 -4.33 -7.07 -22.86
C ARG A 57 -3.07 -6.59 -23.56
N GLU A 58 -2.44 -7.45 -24.35
CA GLU A 58 -1.18 -7.16 -25.05
C GLU A 58 -1.22 -5.87 -25.87
N LYS A 59 -2.35 -5.54 -26.50
CA LYS A 59 -2.51 -4.32 -27.29
C LYS A 59 -2.33 -3.02 -26.50
N LEU A 60 -2.51 -3.06 -25.17
CA LEU A 60 -2.38 -1.90 -24.28
C LEU A 60 -0.95 -1.72 -23.74
N VAL A 61 -0.05 -2.66 -24.06
CA VAL A 61 1.31 -2.69 -23.53
C VAL A 61 2.26 -2.05 -24.55
N ASN A 62 3.12 -1.14 -24.09
CA ASN A 62 4.13 -0.52 -24.94
C ASN A 62 5.24 -1.52 -25.34
N LYS A 63 5.93 -1.23 -26.45
CA LYS A 63 6.95 -2.14 -27.01
C LYS A 63 8.06 -2.53 -25.99
N PRO A 64 8.62 -1.61 -25.17
CA PRO A 64 9.66 -1.99 -24.21
C PRO A 64 9.18 -2.98 -23.14
N LYS A 65 7.97 -2.77 -22.59
CA LYS A 65 7.41 -3.72 -21.61
C LYS A 65 7.11 -5.07 -22.23
N LYS A 66 6.65 -5.11 -23.49
CA LYS A 66 6.46 -6.38 -24.21
C LYS A 66 7.76 -7.18 -24.31
N GLY A 67 8.86 -6.53 -24.71
CA GLY A 67 10.17 -7.17 -24.76
C GLY A 67 10.63 -7.70 -23.39
N HIS A 68 10.37 -6.94 -22.33
CA HIS A 68 10.67 -7.36 -20.95
C HIS A 68 9.89 -8.61 -20.53
N PHE A 69 8.57 -8.63 -20.77
CA PHE A 69 7.72 -9.78 -20.47
C PHE A 69 8.06 -11.01 -21.33
N ALA A 70 8.38 -10.81 -22.62
CA ALA A 70 8.79 -11.87 -23.53
C ALA A 70 10.10 -12.53 -23.10
N LYS A 71 11.09 -11.74 -22.65
CA LYS A 71 12.35 -12.26 -22.09
C LYS A 71 12.12 -13.13 -20.86
N ALA A 72 11.11 -12.80 -20.05
CA ALA A 72 10.72 -13.57 -18.89
C ALA A 72 9.83 -14.79 -19.22
N GLY A 73 9.28 -14.88 -20.44
CA GLY A 73 8.31 -15.90 -20.81
C GLY A 73 6.93 -15.74 -20.13
N VAL A 74 6.60 -14.53 -19.64
CA VAL A 74 5.40 -14.29 -18.83
C VAL A 74 4.38 -13.43 -19.57
N ALA A 75 3.09 -13.71 -19.39
CA ALA A 75 2.02 -12.87 -19.90
C ALA A 75 2.10 -11.43 -19.35
N PRO A 76 1.76 -10.38 -20.12
CA PRO A 76 1.88 -9.03 -19.63
C PRO A 76 1.04 -8.75 -18.39
N LYS A 77 1.67 -8.13 -17.39
CA LYS A 77 1.03 -7.75 -16.13
C LYS A 77 0.81 -6.25 -16.02
N ARG A 78 -0.25 -5.85 -15.31
CA ARG A 78 -0.69 -4.46 -15.15
C ARG A 78 0.21 -3.66 -14.22
N ILE A 79 0.70 -4.30 -13.16
CA ILE A 79 1.62 -3.69 -12.20
C ILE A 79 2.86 -4.56 -12.05
N LEU A 80 4.02 -3.91 -12.01
CA LEU A 80 5.29 -4.49 -11.64
C LEU A 80 5.74 -3.83 -10.34
N LYS A 81 6.20 -4.62 -9.38
CA LYS A 81 6.80 -4.13 -8.14
C LYS A 81 8.00 -4.97 -7.76
N GLU A 82 8.98 -4.33 -7.15
CA GLU A 82 10.17 -5.01 -6.66
C GLU A 82 10.08 -5.29 -5.17
N PHE A 83 10.53 -6.48 -4.78
CA PHE A 83 10.68 -6.91 -3.41
C PHE A 83 12.15 -7.26 -3.16
N ARG A 84 12.81 -6.49 -2.30
CA ARG A 84 14.13 -6.80 -1.75
C ARG A 84 14.04 -7.95 -0.75
N LEU A 85 14.49 -9.13 -1.14
CA LEU A 85 14.46 -10.32 -0.28
C LEU A 85 15.86 -10.62 0.23
N GLU A 86 15.94 -11.20 1.43
CA GLU A 86 17.22 -11.68 1.99
C GLU A 86 17.73 -12.93 1.27
N ASN A 87 16.82 -13.82 0.87
CA ASN A 87 17.14 -14.99 0.07
C ASN A 87 16.27 -15.02 -1.20
N ILE A 88 16.92 -15.17 -2.35
CA ILE A 88 16.31 -15.17 -3.69
C ILE A 88 16.43 -16.55 -4.36
N GLU A 89 17.18 -17.47 -3.78
CA GLU A 89 17.51 -18.75 -4.40
C GLU A 89 16.26 -19.58 -4.71
N GLY A 90 15.24 -19.50 -3.86
CA GLY A 90 13.95 -20.17 -4.05
C GLY A 90 12.98 -19.52 -5.06
N TYR A 91 13.36 -18.44 -5.74
CA TYR A 91 12.51 -17.80 -6.76
C TYR A 91 13.18 -17.84 -8.13
N GLU A 92 12.47 -18.41 -9.10
CA GLU A 92 12.85 -18.42 -10.51
C GLU A 92 11.96 -17.47 -11.32
N VAL A 93 12.47 -17.00 -12.46
CA VAL A 93 11.67 -16.19 -13.39
C VAL A 93 10.57 -17.06 -13.97
N GLY A 94 9.34 -16.56 -13.99
CA GLY A 94 8.15 -17.31 -14.40
C GLY A 94 7.44 -18.05 -13.26
N SER A 95 8.07 -18.17 -12.08
CA SER A 95 7.41 -18.77 -10.91
C SER A 95 6.22 -17.95 -10.43
N GLU A 96 5.18 -18.63 -9.97
CA GLU A 96 3.99 -18.00 -9.38
C GLU A 96 4.05 -17.98 -7.85
N ILE A 97 3.78 -16.80 -7.28
CA ILE A 97 3.62 -16.58 -5.85
C ILE A 97 2.12 -16.52 -5.54
N LYS A 98 1.66 -17.48 -4.74
CA LYS A 98 0.27 -17.60 -4.26
C LYS A 98 0.12 -17.07 -2.84
N VAL A 99 -1.12 -16.95 -2.37
CA VAL A 99 -1.44 -16.47 -1.01
C VAL A 99 -0.87 -17.40 0.08
N ASP A 100 -0.63 -18.66 -0.27
CA ASP A 100 -0.25 -19.75 0.64
C ASP A 100 1.06 -19.50 1.40
N ILE A 101 1.82 -18.48 1.00
CA ILE A 101 2.99 -18.03 1.74
C ILE A 101 2.64 -17.45 3.13
N PHE A 102 1.39 -17.03 3.35
CA PHE A 102 0.90 -16.48 4.61
C PHE A 102 0.04 -17.48 5.37
N GLU A 103 0.13 -17.42 6.69
CA GLU A 103 -0.64 -18.30 7.58
C GLU A 103 -1.64 -17.52 8.44
N LYS A 104 -2.67 -18.21 8.94
CA LYS A 104 -3.62 -17.63 9.89
C LYS A 104 -2.90 -17.25 11.19
N GLY A 105 -3.16 -16.06 11.71
CA GLY A 105 -2.55 -15.51 12.92
C GLY A 105 -1.23 -14.77 12.67
N GLU A 106 -0.65 -14.87 11.47
CA GLU A 106 0.57 -14.14 11.13
C GLU A 106 0.33 -12.63 11.11
N LYS A 107 1.35 -11.85 11.49
CA LYS A 107 1.29 -10.38 11.45
C LYS A 107 1.98 -9.85 10.20
N VAL A 108 1.27 -8.98 9.49
CA VAL A 108 1.69 -8.42 8.20
C VAL A 108 1.63 -6.90 8.22
N ASP A 109 2.50 -6.29 7.41
CA ASP A 109 2.44 -4.86 7.10
C ASP A 109 1.82 -4.69 5.71
N VAL A 110 0.84 -3.80 5.60
CA VAL A 110 0.17 -3.55 4.31
C VAL A 110 0.41 -2.12 3.85
N SER A 111 1.05 -2.00 2.69
CA SER A 111 1.31 -0.73 2.02
C SER A 111 0.36 -0.52 0.85
N GLY A 112 -0.08 0.72 0.64
CA GLY A 112 -0.91 1.08 -0.51
C GLY A 112 -1.04 2.58 -0.67
N VAL A 113 -1.57 3.00 -1.82
CA VAL A 113 -1.85 4.42 -2.06
C VAL A 113 -3.16 4.80 -1.35
N SER A 114 -3.05 5.71 -0.38
CA SER A 114 -4.20 6.22 0.38
C SER A 114 -5.23 6.92 -0.52
N LYS A 115 -6.51 6.92 -0.11
CA LYS A 115 -7.57 7.65 -0.81
C LYS A 115 -7.19 9.14 -0.93
N GLY A 116 -7.23 9.67 -2.14
CA GLY A 116 -7.03 11.09 -2.41
C GLY A 116 -8.20 11.90 -1.84
N LYS A 117 -7.87 13.03 -1.20
CA LYS A 117 -8.86 14.00 -0.70
C LYS A 117 -8.76 15.34 -1.44
N GLY A 118 -7.88 15.48 -2.43
CA GLY A 118 -7.67 16.76 -3.14
C GLY A 118 -7.03 17.82 -2.25
N PHE A 119 -7.23 19.10 -2.59
CA PHE A 119 -6.77 20.23 -1.78
C PHE A 119 -7.59 20.34 -0.49
N GLN A 120 -6.92 20.31 0.66
CA GLN A 120 -7.57 20.34 1.96
C GLN A 120 -7.02 21.47 2.83
N GLY A 121 -7.92 22.12 3.58
CA GLY A 121 -7.57 23.13 4.58
C GLY A 121 -6.83 22.54 5.78
N THR A 122 -6.23 23.40 6.61
CA THR A 122 -5.44 23.00 7.79
C THR A 122 -6.23 22.19 8.81
N ILE A 123 -7.51 22.51 9.02
CA ILE A 123 -8.38 21.76 9.95
C ILE A 123 -8.45 20.29 9.54
N LYS A 124 -8.77 19.98 8.29
CA LYS A 124 -8.93 18.59 7.84
C LYS A 124 -7.59 17.88 7.58
N ARG A 125 -6.56 18.62 7.14
CA ARG A 125 -5.24 18.07 6.81
C ARG A 125 -4.36 17.83 8.04
N TRP A 126 -4.46 18.70 9.04
CA TRP A 126 -3.56 18.75 10.19
C TRP A 126 -4.27 18.81 11.54
N ASN A 127 -5.60 18.66 11.58
CA ASN A 127 -6.42 18.70 12.80
C ASN A 127 -6.28 20.01 13.59
N PHE A 128 -6.12 21.14 12.88
CA PHE A 128 -6.12 22.46 13.54
C PHE A 128 -7.51 22.78 14.11
N SER A 129 -7.53 23.52 15.21
CA SER A 129 -8.77 24.07 15.77
C SER A 129 -9.33 25.18 14.86
N ARG A 130 -10.65 25.36 14.91
CA ARG A 130 -11.32 26.51 14.29
C ARG A 130 -11.27 27.72 15.22
N GLY A 131 -11.39 28.92 14.66
CA GLY A 131 -11.65 30.15 15.41
C GLY A 131 -13.11 30.22 15.92
N PRO A 132 -13.44 31.23 16.75
CA PRO A 132 -14.80 31.46 17.24
C PRO A 132 -15.79 31.64 16.08
N MET A 133 -16.99 31.07 16.21
CA MET A 133 -18.07 31.20 15.22
C MET A 133 -18.97 32.42 15.46
N ALA A 134 -18.91 33.01 16.65
CA ALA A 134 -19.66 34.19 17.06
C ALA A 134 -18.70 35.33 17.47
N HIS A 135 -19.24 36.38 18.10
CA HIS A 135 -18.48 37.53 18.64
C HIS A 135 -17.64 38.26 17.58
N GLY A 136 -18.23 38.54 16.41
CA GLY A 136 -17.63 39.38 15.37
C GLY A 136 -16.44 38.77 14.61
N SER A 137 -16.08 37.52 14.88
CA SER A 137 -15.01 36.83 14.15
C SER A 137 -15.36 36.67 12.67
N LYS A 138 -14.48 37.12 11.77
CA LYS A 138 -14.55 36.85 10.32
C LYS A 138 -13.59 35.74 9.88
N TYR A 139 -12.92 35.09 10.84
CA TYR A 139 -11.79 34.19 10.58
C TYR A 139 -11.98 32.82 11.26
N HIS A 140 -12.96 32.05 10.78
CA HIS A 140 -13.35 30.80 11.43
C HIS A 140 -12.44 29.61 11.10
N ARG A 141 -11.96 29.50 9.85
CA ARG A 141 -11.24 28.30 9.37
C ARG A 141 -9.88 28.62 8.76
N GLY A 142 -9.36 29.80 9.05
CA GLY A 142 -8.07 30.21 8.52
C GLY A 142 -6.90 29.55 9.25
N VAL A 143 -5.69 29.80 8.75
CA VAL A 143 -4.46 29.10 9.15
C VAL A 143 -3.91 29.60 10.49
N GLY A 144 -4.28 30.82 10.89
CA GLY A 144 -3.72 31.49 12.06
C GLY A 144 -2.33 32.05 11.78
N SER A 145 -1.54 32.30 12.83
CA SER A 145 -0.21 32.88 12.68
C SER A 145 0.76 31.97 11.92
N MET A 146 1.51 32.58 10.99
CA MET A 146 2.48 31.90 10.12
C MET A 146 3.91 31.94 10.66
N GLY A 147 4.21 32.80 11.63
CA GLY A 147 5.55 32.95 12.21
C GLY A 147 5.61 34.00 13.33
N ALA A 148 6.80 34.16 13.91
CA ALA A 148 7.09 35.24 14.84
C ALA A 148 7.48 36.53 14.09
N SER A 149 7.54 37.66 14.81
CA SER A 149 7.84 38.99 14.25
C SER A 149 9.34 39.16 13.90
N SER A 150 10.13 39.83 14.76
CA SER A 150 11.48 40.30 14.41
C SER A 150 12.52 39.20 14.20
N TYR A 151 12.47 38.14 15.01
CA TYR A 151 13.29 36.95 14.82
C TYR A 151 12.36 35.72 14.82
N PRO A 152 12.36 34.86 13.78
CA PRO A 152 13.29 34.75 12.65
C PRO A 152 12.82 35.46 11.35
N SER A 153 11.77 36.29 11.42
CA SER A 153 11.21 37.07 10.29
C SER A 153 10.93 36.28 9.00
N ARG A 154 10.70 34.96 9.13
CA ARG A 154 10.37 34.05 8.02
C ARG A 154 9.52 32.89 8.50
N THR A 155 8.80 32.26 7.58
CA THR A 155 8.12 30.99 7.87
C THR A 155 9.12 29.83 7.81
N PHE A 156 9.13 28.97 8.82
CA PHE A 156 9.98 27.77 8.83
C PHE A 156 9.54 26.74 7.78
N LYS A 157 10.52 25.96 7.28
CA LYS A 157 10.24 24.80 6.42
C LYS A 157 9.35 23.79 7.16
N ASN A 158 8.55 23.04 6.42
CA ASN A 158 7.58 22.06 6.96
C ASN A 158 6.49 22.64 7.88
N LYS A 159 6.27 23.97 7.86
CA LYS A 159 5.10 24.58 8.51
C LYS A 159 3.81 23.97 7.94
N LYS A 160 2.93 23.53 8.83
CA LYS A 160 1.66 22.90 8.49
C LYS A 160 0.72 23.91 7.83
N MET A 161 0.46 23.71 6.53
CA MET A 161 -0.37 24.58 5.69
C MET A 161 -1.40 23.78 4.88
N PRO A 162 -2.43 24.42 4.30
CA PRO A 162 -3.34 23.78 3.36
C PRO A 162 -2.60 23.13 2.18
N GLY A 163 -3.23 22.18 1.51
CA GLY A 163 -2.65 21.55 0.33
C GLY A 163 -3.20 20.16 0.05
N HIS A 164 -2.61 19.48 -0.94
CA HIS A 164 -3.06 18.16 -1.34
C HIS A 164 -2.91 17.13 -0.20
N MET A 165 -4.01 16.45 0.12
CA MET A 165 -4.08 15.42 1.18
C MET A 165 -4.47 14.07 0.58
N GLY A 166 -3.84 13.00 1.05
CA GLY A 166 -4.04 11.65 0.53
C GLY A 166 -3.30 11.43 -0.80
N HIS A 167 -3.62 10.34 -1.50
CA HIS A 167 -2.90 9.88 -2.68
C HIS A 167 -1.38 9.72 -2.43
N ARG A 168 -1.03 9.32 -1.22
CA ARG A 168 0.35 9.04 -0.82
C ARG A 168 0.48 7.57 -0.46
N ASN A 169 1.64 6.99 -0.71
CA ASN A 169 1.95 5.65 -0.25
C ASN A 169 1.96 5.67 1.29
N THR A 170 1.17 4.80 1.90
CA THR A 170 1.02 4.70 3.35
C THR A 170 1.05 3.24 3.72
N THR A 171 1.67 2.93 4.85
CA THR A 171 1.75 1.57 5.37
C THR A 171 1.05 1.52 6.71
N VAL A 172 0.16 0.55 6.87
CA VAL A 172 -0.38 0.18 8.18
C VAL A 172 0.40 -1.05 8.62
N LEU A 173 1.00 -0.96 9.80
CA LEU A 173 1.89 -1.99 10.34
C LEU A 173 1.10 -2.93 11.25
N ASN A 174 1.63 -4.15 11.42
CA ASN A 174 1.21 -5.08 12.48
C ASN A 174 -0.29 -5.45 12.41
N LEU A 175 -0.79 -5.69 11.19
CA LEU A 175 -2.14 -6.19 10.96
C LEU A 175 -2.14 -7.72 11.04
N GLU A 176 -3.21 -8.29 11.57
CA GLU A 176 -3.35 -9.73 11.76
C GLU A 176 -4.03 -10.38 10.56
N VAL A 177 -3.47 -11.49 10.06
CA VAL A 177 -4.10 -12.33 9.04
C VAL A 177 -5.12 -13.24 9.71
N VAL A 178 -6.40 -13.05 9.38
CA VAL A 178 -7.50 -13.76 10.05
C VAL A 178 -7.85 -15.07 9.36
N LYS A 179 -7.78 -15.08 8.02
CA LYS A 179 -8.04 -16.27 7.22
C LYS A 179 -7.38 -16.14 5.86
N VAL A 180 -6.89 -17.28 5.35
CA VAL A 180 -6.35 -17.42 4.00
C VAL A 180 -7.24 -18.41 3.24
N MET A 181 -7.55 -18.10 1.99
CA MET A 181 -8.33 -18.95 1.08
C MET A 181 -7.54 -19.15 -0.22
N PRO A 182 -6.68 -20.18 -0.27
CA PRO A 182 -5.83 -20.49 -1.43
C PRO A 182 -6.59 -20.61 -2.75
N GLU A 183 -7.70 -21.36 -2.74
CA GLU A 183 -8.52 -21.65 -3.93
C GLU A 183 -9.03 -20.39 -4.63
N LYS A 184 -9.30 -19.34 -3.85
CA LYS A 184 -9.83 -18.06 -4.35
C LYS A 184 -8.74 -17.00 -4.47
N ASN A 185 -7.50 -17.30 -4.09
CA ASN A 185 -6.41 -16.34 -3.93
C ASN A 185 -6.82 -15.15 -3.06
N VAL A 186 -7.55 -15.38 -1.97
CA VAL A 186 -8.04 -14.33 -1.07
C VAL A 186 -7.39 -14.43 0.31
N ILE A 187 -6.98 -13.29 0.84
CA ILE A 187 -6.54 -13.12 2.23
C ILE A 187 -7.46 -12.13 2.95
N LEU A 188 -7.86 -12.50 4.17
CA LEU A 188 -8.63 -11.67 5.08
C LEU A 188 -7.71 -11.09 6.14
N ILE A 189 -7.60 -9.76 6.17
CA ILE A 189 -6.73 -9.04 7.09
C ILE A 189 -7.59 -8.22 8.04
N LYS A 190 -7.31 -8.29 9.33
CA LYS A 190 -8.05 -7.56 10.37
C LYS A 190 -7.86 -6.06 10.23
N GLY A 191 -8.97 -5.32 10.24
CA GLY A 191 -8.98 -3.86 10.23
C GLY A 191 -8.90 -3.25 8.83
N GLY A 192 -8.59 -1.94 8.79
CA GLY A 192 -8.61 -1.14 7.57
C GLY A 192 -7.25 -1.00 6.89
N ILE A 193 -7.22 -1.30 5.59
CA ILE A 193 -6.03 -1.16 4.74
C ILE A 193 -6.08 0.15 3.94
N PRO A 194 -4.92 0.80 3.62
CA PRO A 194 -4.88 1.98 2.79
C PRO A 194 -5.55 1.82 1.43
N GLY A 195 -6.17 2.90 0.95
CA GLY A 195 -6.68 3.02 -0.41
C GLY A 195 -8.16 2.63 -0.60
N PRO A 196 -8.70 2.96 -1.78
CA PRO A 196 -10.07 2.60 -2.18
C PRO A 196 -10.21 1.13 -2.54
N ASN A 197 -11.45 0.68 -2.71
CA ASN A 197 -11.74 -0.62 -3.30
C ASN A 197 -11.18 -0.66 -4.72
N LYS A 198 -10.76 -1.85 -5.15
CA LYS A 198 -9.99 -2.13 -6.38
C LYS A 198 -8.61 -1.47 -6.43
N GLY A 199 -8.18 -0.82 -5.34
CA GLY A 199 -6.81 -0.31 -5.20
C GLY A 199 -5.82 -1.45 -5.00
N TYR A 200 -4.59 -1.24 -5.47
CA TYR A 200 -3.51 -2.20 -5.29
C TYR A 200 -2.80 -1.99 -3.97
N VAL A 201 -2.44 -3.10 -3.34
CA VAL A 201 -1.79 -3.15 -2.05
C VAL A 201 -0.60 -4.11 -2.13
N VAL A 202 0.39 -3.85 -1.31
CA VAL A 202 1.54 -4.71 -1.09
C VAL A 202 1.40 -5.23 0.33
N ILE A 203 1.36 -6.55 0.48
CA ILE A 203 1.37 -7.21 1.78
C ILE A 203 2.75 -7.81 1.95
N ARG A 204 3.39 -7.54 3.09
CA ARG A 204 4.71 -8.09 3.42
C ARG A 204 4.75 -8.53 4.88
N ASN A 205 5.73 -9.36 5.22
CA ASN A 205 5.98 -9.70 6.62
C ASN A 205 6.18 -8.41 7.44
N THR A 206 5.73 -8.44 8.69
CA THR A 206 5.90 -7.29 9.56
C THR A 206 7.38 -7.06 9.91
N VAL A 207 7.75 -5.80 10.08
CA VAL A 207 9.11 -5.40 10.54
C VAL A 207 9.19 -5.36 12.06
N LYS A 208 8.06 -5.46 12.77
CA LYS A 208 7.97 -5.28 14.23
C LYS A 208 7.83 -6.59 15.02
N ALA A 209 7.82 -7.74 14.35
CA ALA A 209 7.76 -9.06 14.99
C ALA A 209 9.15 -9.68 15.10
#